data_AF-G7L6M5-F1
#
_entry.id   AF-G7L6M5-F1
#
_cell.length_a   1.000
_cell.length_b   1.000
_cell.length_c   1.000
_cell.angle_alpha   90.00
_cell.angle_beta   90.00
_cell.angle_gamma   90.00
#
_symmetry.space_group_name_H-M   'P 1'
#
loop_
_entity.id
_entity.type
_entity.pdbx_description
1 polymer ?
#
loop_
_entity_poly.entity_id
_entity_poly.type
_entity_poly.pdbx_seq_one_letter_code
_entity_poly.pdbx_strand_id
1 'polypeptide(L)'
;MSMTLSPVFFPNDLITEIFSVLPVKSVLRFRCVSNSCNTLISDPTFVKLHLKRSETRNPHFLLITDHTIEINGESPYGSEDDYKIDSGVIPYSIRSLIHNLSFTLSVNPYYLVIKGWTRVIGSCNGLICLTDDSFNGEYRDYWFRLWNPATRTTSPILGNFFIFHNYSPEKPDWFDGYYKFSFGCDNSTSTYKVVAARYNQRELRSNVRILSLGDNVWRDIESFPVDPILLNSSSSELGEYAAVYFSSTLNWLAIQNKFYYTVSNIKDITVEQFVIVSLDLGSETYNQYLLPRGFDEVPPVIPTIGVLGDHLCFSYCYKEIDFVIWEMKKFGVEDSWTPFLKISYHNLQVNYNYSDDRIKYHFKLVPMFLYEDADTLILCNSQEREAIIYNWRNNRVERTGATIYYGSFTDDIASCISWSMAKGCVESLVSIC
;
A
#
# COMPACT_ATOMS: atom_id res chain seq x y z
N MET A 1 -41.72 -28.98 -36.79
CA MET A 1 -41.93 -28.50 -35.41
C MET A 1 -40.69 -27.74 -34.98
N SER A 2 -40.78 -26.41 -34.90
CA SER A 2 -39.73 -25.59 -34.31
C SER A 2 -39.87 -25.70 -32.79
N MET A 3 -38.91 -26.31 -32.10
CA MET A 3 -38.83 -26.25 -30.64
C MET A 3 -38.39 -24.85 -30.26
N THR A 4 -39.35 -23.98 -29.94
CA THR A 4 -39.07 -22.74 -29.23
C THR A 4 -38.65 -23.13 -27.81
N LEU A 5 -37.34 -23.12 -27.55
CA LEU A 5 -36.80 -23.15 -26.19
C LEU A 5 -37.49 -22.02 -25.42
N SER A 6 -38.30 -22.37 -24.42
CA SER A 6 -38.81 -21.36 -23.48
C SER A 6 -37.60 -20.67 -22.86
N PRO A 7 -37.58 -19.32 -22.79
CA PRO A 7 -36.47 -18.62 -22.16
C PRO A 7 -36.36 -19.12 -20.72
N VAL A 8 -35.20 -19.68 -20.37
CA VAL A 8 -34.91 -20.14 -19.02
C VAL A 8 -34.88 -18.90 -18.13
N PHE A 9 -35.95 -18.70 -17.35
CA PHE A 9 -36.07 -17.58 -16.43
C PHE A 9 -35.29 -17.92 -15.15
N PHE A 10 -34.10 -17.35 -15.01
CA PHE A 10 -33.38 -17.40 -13.74
C PHE A 10 -33.95 -16.33 -12.80
N PRO A 11 -34.37 -16.70 -11.57
CA PRO A 11 -34.69 -15.74 -10.52
C PRO A 11 -33.55 -14.73 -10.32
N ASN A 12 -33.90 -13.46 -10.09
CA ASN A 12 -32.91 -12.39 -9.89
C ASN A 12 -31.95 -12.68 -8.72
N ASP A 13 -32.43 -13.37 -7.67
CA ASP A 13 -31.61 -13.75 -6.52
C ASP A 13 -30.51 -14.73 -6.91
N LEU A 14 -30.81 -15.68 -7.79
CA LEU A 14 -29.81 -16.63 -8.30
C LEU A 14 -28.80 -15.93 -9.22
N ILE A 15 -29.25 -15.00 -10.07
CA ILE A 15 -28.33 -14.20 -10.89
C ILE A 15 -27.40 -13.37 -10.00
N THR A 16 -27.94 -12.76 -8.94
CA THR A 16 -27.17 -11.99 -7.94
C THR A 16 -26.13 -12.87 -7.26
N GLU A 17 -26.50 -14.08 -6.84
CA GLU A 17 -25.59 -15.03 -6.20
C GLU A 17 -24.48 -15.49 -7.17
N ILE A 18 -24.83 -15.80 -8.42
CA ILE A 18 -23.87 -16.20 -9.45
C ILE A 18 -22.93 -15.03 -9.75
N PHE A 19 -23.44 -13.84 -10.04
CA PHE A 19 -22.60 -12.72 -10.44
C PHE A 19 -21.69 -12.26 -9.30
N SER A 20 -22.16 -12.32 -8.05
CA SER A 20 -21.38 -11.92 -6.89
C SER A 20 -20.17 -12.82 -6.59
N VAL A 21 -20.03 -13.98 -7.24
CA VAL A 21 -18.86 -14.86 -7.12
C VAL A 21 -17.91 -14.82 -8.32
N LEU A 22 -18.29 -14.14 -9.40
CA LEU A 22 -17.49 -14.07 -10.63
C LEU A 22 -16.42 -12.96 -10.54
N PRO A 23 -15.28 -13.10 -11.24
CA PRO A 23 -14.30 -12.03 -11.37
C PRO A 23 -14.91 -10.75 -11.94
N VAL A 24 -14.43 -9.57 -11.51
CA VAL A 24 -14.98 -8.26 -11.92
C VAL A 24 -15.03 -8.13 -13.45
N LYS A 25 -13.97 -8.55 -14.13
CA LYS A 25 -13.90 -8.52 -15.60
C LYS A 25 -15.02 -9.32 -16.27
N SER A 26 -15.39 -10.47 -15.70
CA SER A 26 -16.52 -11.27 -16.20
C SER A 26 -17.85 -10.58 -15.92
N VAL A 27 -18.02 -10.04 -14.70
CA VAL A 27 -19.24 -9.31 -14.32
C VAL A 27 -19.48 -8.10 -15.23
N LEU A 28 -18.45 -7.30 -15.50
CA LEU A 28 -18.54 -6.13 -16.37
C LEU A 28 -18.99 -6.47 -17.79
N ARG A 29 -18.63 -7.65 -18.32
CA ARG A 29 -19.10 -8.12 -19.64
C ARG A 29 -20.61 -8.39 -19.64
N PHE A 30 -21.22 -8.78 -18.52
CA PHE A 30 -22.66 -9.02 -18.46
C PHE A 30 -23.51 -7.74 -18.53
N ARG A 31 -22.92 -6.55 -18.40
CA ARG A 31 -23.62 -5.27 -18.60
C ARG A 31 -24.24 -5.15 -20.00
N CYS A 32 -23.64 -5.77 -21.02
CA CYS A 32 -24.16 -5.71 -22.39
C CYS A 32 -25.22 -6.79 -22.71
N VAL A 33 -25.54 -7.69 -21.77
CA VAL A 33 -26.48 -8.79 -22.01
C VAL A 33 -27.94 -8.34 -21.84
N SER A 34 -28.25 -7.53 -20.83
CA SER A 34 -29.59 -6.98 -20.62
C SER A 34 -29.58 -5.75 -19.72
N ASN A 35 -30.64 -4.94 -19.78
CA ASN A 35 -30.83 -3.81 -18.87
C ASN A 35 -30.87 -4.27 -17.41
N SER A 36 -31.54 -5.39 -17.10
CA SER A 36 -31.62 -5.93 -15.74
C SER A 36 -30.24 -6.30 -15.19
N CYS A 37 -29.37 -6.91 -16.01
CA CYS A 37 -27.99 -7.19 -15.63
C CYS A 37 -27.22 -5.90 -15.37
N ASN A 38 -27.36 -4.90 -16.23
CA ASN A 38 -26.69 -3.62 -16.06
C ASN A 38 -27.14 -2.90 -14.77
N THR A 39 -28.46 -2.89 -14.49
CA THR A 39 -29.02 -2.32 -13.26
C THR A 39 -28.50 -3.03 -12.02
N LEU A 40 -28.48 -4.38 -12.02
CA LEU A 40 -27.94 -5.17 -10.91
C LEU A 40 -26.45 -4.87 -10.65
N ILE A 41 -25.63 -4.81 -11.71
CA ILE A 41 -24.18 -4.59 -11.58
C ILE A 41 -23.85 -3.17 -11.10
N SER A 42 -24.73 -2.21 -11.35
CA SER A 42 -24.61 -0.83 -10.88
C SER A 42 -25.27 -0.59 -9.52
N ASP A 43 -26.00 -1.57 -8.98
CA ASP A 43 -26.66 -1.44 -7.68
C ASP A 43 -25.62 -1.38 -6.53
N PRO A 44 -25.64 -0.36 -5.65
CA PRO A 44 -24.67 -0.22 -4.57
C PRO A 44 -24.64 -1.42 -3.60
N THR A 45 -25.78 -2.07 -3.38
CA THR A 45 -25.87 -3.24 -2.50
C THR A 45 -25.15 -4.43 -3.13
N PHE A 46 -25.37 -4.65 -4.42
CA PHE A 46 -24.65 -5.67 -5.19
C PHE A 46 -23.14 -5.39 -5.22
N VAL A 47 -22.72 -4.14 -5.45
CA VAL A 47 -21.30 -3.75 -5.44
C VAL A 47 -20.64 -4.05 -4.09
N LYS A 48 -21.29 -3.71 -2.96
CA LYS A 48 -20.79 -4.02 -1.62
C LYS A 48 -20.71 -5.54 -1.37
N LEU A 49 -21.73 -6.29 -1.81
CA LEU A 49 -21.74 -7.75 -1.70
C LEU A 49 -20.61 -8.39 -2.52
N HIS A 50 -20.42 -7.94 -3.76
CA HIS A 50 -19.38 -8.43 -4.65
C HIS A 50 -17.98 -8.11 -4.13
N LEU A 51 -17.76 -6.89 -3.62
CA LEU A 51 -16.50 -6.47 -3.02
C LEU A 51 -16.09 -7.37 -1.85
N LYS A 52 -17.00 -7.58 -0.88
CA LYS A 52 -16.76 -8.45 0.27
C LYS A 52 -16.38 -9.89 -0.15
N ARG A 53 -16.99 -10.39 -1.23
CA ARG A 53 -16.65 -11.72 -1.77
C ARG A 53 -15.31 -11.72 -2.53
N SER A 54 -14.95 -10.59 -3.14
CA SER A 54 -13.70 -10.45 -3.91
C SER A 54 -12.46 -10.37 -3.03
N GLU A 55 -12.55 -9.77 -1.84
CA GLU A 55 -11.45 -9.66 -0.87
C GLU A 55 -10.81 -11.02 -0.55
N THR A 56 -11.63 -12.05 -0.42
CA THR A 56 -11.17 -13.42 -0.12
C THR A 56 -10.85 -14.24 -1.37
N ARG A 57 -11.52 -13.97 -2.50
CA ARG A 57 -11.46 -14.85 -3.68
C ARG A 57 -10.47 -14.39 -4.75
N ASN A 58 -10.35 -13.09 -4.96
CA ASN A 58 -9.57 -12.51 -6.05
C ASN A 58 -8.59 -11.45 -5.53
N PRO A 59 -7.69 -11.79 -4.58
CA PRO A 59 -6.70 -10.85 -4.11
C PRO A 59 -5.64 -10.60 -5.19
N HIS A 60 -5.21 -9.35 -5.29
CA HIS A 60 -4.21 -8.89 -6.24
C HIS A 60 -3.09 -8.15 -5.50
N PHE A 61 -1.91 -8.15 -6.10
CA PHE A 61 -0.90 -7.15 -5.79
C PHE A 61 -0.98 -6.02 -6.78
N LEU A 62 -0.81 -4.82 -6.29
CA LEU A 62 -0.45 -3.67 -7.08
C LEU A 62 1.07 -3.65 -7.20
N LEU A 63 1.60 -4.20 -8.29
CA LEU A 63 3.03 -4.23 -8.56
C LEU A 63 3.47 -2.88 -9.15
N ILE A 64 4.54 -2.32 -8.58
CA ILE A 64 5.22 -1.16 -9.15
C ILE A 64 6.40 -1.66 -9.96
N THR A 65 6.44 -1.31 -11.23
CA THR A 65 7.54 -1.63 -12.13
C THR A 65 8.33 -0.37 -12.41
N ASP A 66 9.65 -0.44 -12.36
CA ASP A 66 10.53 0.69 -12.69
C ASP A 66 11.28 0.38 -13.99
N HIS A 67 11.32 1.36 -14.88
CA HIS A 67 11.84 1.26 -16.25
C HIS A 67 12.86 2.37 -16.48
N THR A 68 14.13 1.98 -16.66
CA THR A 68 15.21 2.93 -16.97
C THR A 68 15.36 3.07 -18.48
N ILE A 69 15.22 4.31 -18.95
CA ILE A 69 15.25 4.69 -20.36
C ILE A 69 16.40 5.68 -20.58
N GLU A 70 17.24 5.46 -21.60
CA GLU A 70 18.25 6.43 -22.03
C GLU A 70 17.60 7.66 -22.68
N ILE A 71 18.02 8.86 -22.27
CA ILE A 71 17.67 10.09 -22.97
C ILE A 71 18.80 10.39 -23.96
N ASN A 72 18.56 10.09 -25.24
CA ASN A 72 19.47 10.52 -26.31
C ASN A 72 19.32 12.04 -26.54
N GLY A 73 20.17 12.86 -25.90
CA GLY A 73 20.21 14.32 -26.12
C GLY A 73 21.24 15.06 -25.25
N GLU A 74 21.78 16.17 -25.76
CA GLU A 74 22.71 17.05 -25.04
C GLU A 74 22.04 17.62 -23.78
N SER A 75 22.45 17.11 -22.61
CA SER A 75 22.12 17.71 -21.32
C SER A 75 22.46 19.20 -21.33
N PRO A 76 21.57 20.10 -20.87
CA PRO A 76 21.91 21.53 -20.67
C PRO A 76 23.09 21.73 -19.72
N TYR A 77 23.45 20.69 -18.97
CA TYR A 77 24.50 20.67 -17.95
C TYR A 77 25.69 19.78 -18.31
N GLY A 78 25.74 19.20 -19.53
CA GLY A 78 26.91 18.47 -20.03
C GLY A 78 27.21 17.14 -19.33
N SER A 79 26.22 16.50 -18.69
CA SER A 79 26.36 15.12 -18.20
C SER A 79 26.09 14.11 -19.32
N GLU A 80 27.02 13.18 -19.55
CA GLU A 80 26.97 12.21 -20.67
C GLU A 80 25.96 11.05 -20.47
N ASP A 81 25.32 10.92 -19.29
CA ASP A 81 24.30 9.89 -19.04
C ASP A 81 23.07 10.49 -18.33
N ASP A 82 22.09 11.00 -19.09
CA ASP A 82 20.80 11.41 -18.52
C ASP A 82 19.79 10.26 -18.71
N TYR A 83 19.41 9.59 -17.62
CA TYR A 83 18.45 8.49 -17.64
C TYR A 83 17.12 8.93 -17.05
N LYS A 84 16.03 8.50 -17.69
CA LYS A 84 14.68 8.68 -17.16
C LYS A 84 14.19 7.39 -16.54
N ILE A 85 13.61 7.47 -15.35
CA ILE A 85 12.85 6.36 -14.77
C ILE A 85 11.37 6.62 -15.00
N ASP A 86 10.73 5.75 -15.77
CA ASP A 86 9.27 5.64 -15.83
C ASP A 86 8.83 4.51 -14.92
N SER A 87 7.69 4.66 -14.23
CA SER A 87 7.14 3.58 -13.42
C SER A 87 5.78 3.11 -13.96
N GLY A 88 5.50 1.83 -13.83
CA GLY A 88 4.21 1.22 -14.18
C GLY A 88 3.51 0.71 -12.93
N VAL A 89 2.18 0.79 -12.91
CA VAL A 89 1.36 0.23 -11.85
C VAL A 89 0.47 -0.85 -12.42
N ILE A 90 0.72 -2.11 -12.00
CA ILE A 90 0.12 -3.29 -12.60
C ILE A 90 -0.56 -4.14 -11.52
N PRO A 91 -1.91 -4.24 -11.53
CA PRO A 91 -2.60 -5.23 -10.73
C PRO A 91 -2.30 -6.64 -11.24
N TYR A 92 -1.80 -7.50 -10.36
CA TYR A 92 -1.45 -8.88 -10.68
C TYR A 92 -2.08 -9.85 -9.69
N SER A 93 -2.69 -10.91 -10.21
CA SER A 93 -3.41 -11.91 -9.40
C SER A 93 -2.43 -12.68 -8.50
N ILE A 94 -2.68 -12.67 -7.18
CA ILE A 94 -1.86 -13.42 -6.23
C ILE A 94 -1.95 -14.93 -6.49
N ARG A 95 -3.13 -15.43 -6.87
CA ARG A 95 -3.30 -16.84 -7.25
C ARG A 95 -2.41 -17.20 -8.44
N SER A 96 -2.34 -16.33 -9.44
CA SER A 96 -1.48 -16.54 -10.61
C SER A 96 0.00 -16.54 -10.22
N LEU A 97 0.40 -15.64 -9.31
CA LEU A 97 1.77 -15.58 -8.78
C LEU A 97 2.16 -16.88 -8.08
N ILE A 98 1.29 -17.41 -7.21
CA ILE A 98 1.57 -18.65 -6.45
C ILE A 98 1.64 -19.87 -7.37
N HIS A 99 0.79 -19.93 -8.40
CA HIS A 99 0.81 -21.05 -9.36
C HIS A 99 1.94 -20.96 -10.38
N ASN A 100 2.41 -19.75 -10.69
CA ASN A 100 3.51 -19.53 -11.62
C ASN A 100 4.47 -18.45 -11.09
N LEU A 101 5.55 -18.92 -10.48
CA LEU A 101 6.60 -18.07 -9.92
C LEU A 101 7.43 -17.34 -10.98
N SER A 102 7.43 -17.85 -12.22
CA SER A 102 8.14 -17.25 -13.36
C SER A 102 7.14 -16.65 -14.35
N PHE A 103 6.96 -15.34 -14.31
CA PHE A 103 5.91 -14.68 -15.09
C PHE A 103 6.42 -13.50 -15.90
N THR A 104 5.68 -13.21 -16.96
CA THR A 104 5.95 -12.08 -17.85
C THR A 104 4.94 -10.98 -17.59
N LEU A 105 5.43 -9.76 -17.37
CA LEU A 105 4.63 -8.56 -17.34
C LEU A 105 4.85 -7.79 -18.64
N SER A 106 3.76 -7.40 -19.29
CA SER A 106 3.80 -6.45 -20.40
C SER A 106 3.11 -5.17 -19.94
N VAL A 107 3.84 -4.06 -19.94
CA VAL A 107 3.29 -2.74 -19.62
C VAL A 107 2.48 -2.28 -20.84
N ASN A 108 1.24 -2.75 -20.87
CA ASN A 108 0.25 -2.38 -21.86
C ASN A 108 -0.25 -0.94 -21.60
N PRO A 109 -0.60 -0.14 -22.63
CA PRO A 109 -1.23 1.18 -22.47
C PRO A 109 -2.50 1.22 -21.59
N TYR A 110 -3.14 0.06 -21.31
CA TYR A 110 -4.27 -0.03 -20.39
C TYR A 110 -3.88 -0.05 -18.90
N TYR A 111 -2.60 -0.22 -18.56
CA TYR A 111 -2.09 -0.04 -17.21
C TYR A 111 -1.66 1.41 -16.99
N LEU A 112 -1.69 1.87 -15.74
CA LEU A 112 -1.23 3.22 -15.45
C LEU A 112 0.28 3.28 -15.56
N VAL A 113 0.75 4.04 -16.54
CA VAL A 113 2.12 4.52 -16.59
C VAL A 113 2.19 5.77 -15.71
N ILE A 114 2.88 5.63 -14.58
CA ILE A 114 3.28 6.72 -13.72
C ILE A 114 4.45 7.44 -14.42
N LYS A 115 4.21 8.69 -14.83
CA LYS A 115 5.24 9.57 -15.37
C LYS A 115 5.60 10.61 -14.32
N GLY A 116 6.88 10.90 -14.15
CA GLY A 116 7.33 11.96 -13.24
C GLY A 116 7.20 11.56 -11.76
N TRP A 117 6.50 12.36 -10.96
CA TRP A 117 6.44 12.22 -9.49
C TRP A 117 5.16 11.59 -8.96
N THR A 118 4.29 11.06 -9.83
CA THR A 118 3.07 10.38 -9.40
C THR A 118 3.38 9.18 -8.49
N ARG A 119 2.63 9.01 -7.39
CA ARG A 119 2.84 7.97 -6.37
C ARG A 119 1.54 7.32 -5.93
N VAL A 120 1.62 6.04 -5.55
CA VAL A 120 0.50 5.31 -4.94
C VAL A 120 0.45 5.55 -3.43
N ILE A 121 -0.59 6.24 -2.98
CA ILE A 121 -0.79 6.53 -1.55
C ILE A 121 -1.32 5.29 -0.84
N GLY A 122 -2.31 4.62 -1.43
CA GLY A 122 -2.91 3.43 -0.86
C GLY A 122 -4.00 2.85 -1.75
N SER A 123 -4.52 1.70 -1.33
CA SER A 123 -5.68 1.07 -1.95
C SER A 123 -6.75 0.81 -0.89
N CYS A 124 -8.01 1.01 -1.27
CA CYS A 124 -9.16 0.74 -0.42
C CYS A 124 -10.35 0.34 -1.28
N ASN A 125 -11.02 -0.77 -0.95
CA ASN A 125 -12.22 -1.25 -1.67
C ASN A 125 -12.01 -1.41 -3.19
N GLY A 126 -10.78 -1.72 -3.60
CA GLY A 126 -10.33 -1.84 -4.99
C GLY A 126 -10.14 -0.53 -5.76
N LEU A 127 -10.31 0.62 -5.09
CA LEU A 127 -9.83 1.90 -5.60
C LEU A 127 -8.38 2.11 -5.17
N ILE A 128 -7.62 2.78 -6.02
CA ILE A 128 -6.24 3.18 -5.77
C ILE A 128 -6.19 4.70 -5.76
N CYS A 129 -5.66 5.27 -4.68
CA CYS A 129 -5.42 6.69 -4.57
C CYS A 129 -4.00 7.02 -5.02
N LEU A 130 -3.93 7.91 -6.00
CA LEU A 130 -2.69 8.43 -6.58
C LEU A 130 -2.53 9.88 -6.14
N THR A 131 -1.30 10.28 -5.88
CA THR A 131 -0.92 11.69 -5.78
C THR A 131 0.09 12.01 -6.84
N ASP A 132 0.06 13.25 -7.31
CA ASP A 132 1.13 13.84 -8.08
C ASP A 132 1.42 15.21 -7.47
N ASP A 133 2.58 15.77 -7.79
CA ASP A 133 3.00 17.04 -7.22
C ASP A 133 3.78 17.91 -8.20
N SER A 134 3.69 19.22 -7.99
CA SER A 134 4.49 20.20 -8.72
C SER A 134 5.22 21.09 -7.72
N PHE A 135 6.46 21.45 -8.06
CA PHE A 135 7.28 22.34 -7.26
C PHE A 135 7.89 23.40 -8.16
N ASN A 136 7.71 24.67 -7.79
CA ASN A 136 8.21 25.80 -8.57
C ASN A 136 9.29 26.63 -7.85
N GLY A 137 9.82 26.13 -6.72
CA GLY A 137 10.78 26.85 -5.88
C GLY A 137 10.16 27.50 -4.65
N GLU A 138 8.95 28.04 -4.76
CA GLU A 138 8.28 28.79 -3.67
C GLU A 138 7.15 28.01 -3.01
N TYR A 139 6.44 27.19 -3.78
CA TYR A 139 5.38 26.35 -3.24
C TYR A 139 5.41 24.98 -3.88
N ARG A 140 4.82 24.04 -3.15
CA ARG A 140 4.51 22.70 -3.63
C ARG A 140 3.02 22.51 -3.64
N ASP A 141 2.51 22.01 -4.75
CA ASP A 141 1.10 21.70 -4.90
C ASP A 141 0.93 20.20 -5.14
N TYR A 142 0.05 19.58 -4.37
CA TYR A 142 -0.30 18.18 -4.48
C TYR A 142 -1.73 18.02 -4.95
N TRP A 143 -1.97 17.06 -5.82
CA TRP A 143 -3.32 16.71 -6.25
C TRP A 143 -3.52 15.21 -6.37
N PHE A 144 -4.78 14.80 -6.24
CA PHE A 144 -5.13 13.40 -6.04
C PHE A 144 -6.03 12.89 -7.16
N ARG A 145 -5.94 11.59 -7.42
CA ARG A 145 -6.86 10.88 -8.32
C ARG A 145 -7.19 9.51 -7.75
N LEU A 146 -8.43 9.08 -7.98
CA LEU A 146 -8.83 7.70 -7.78
C LEU A 146 -8.73 6.96 -9.10
N TRP A 147 -8.20 5.75 -9.06
CA TRP A 147 -8.16 4.83 -10.18
C TRP A 147 -8.76 3.49 -9.78
N ASN A 148 -9.63 2.96 -10.63
CA ASN A 148 -10.12 1.59 -10.52
C ASN A 148 -9.56 0.80 -11.71
N PRO A 149 -8.58 -0.09 -11.47
CA PRO A 149 -7.97 -0.87 -12.55
C PRO A 149 -8.94 -1.85 -13.21
N ALA A 150 -9.91 -2.35 -12.45
CA ALA A 150 -10.83 -3.39 -12.91
C ALA A 150 -11.88 -2.82 -13.86
N THR A 151 -12.38 -1.61 -13.59
CA THR A 151 -13.30 -0.87 -14.46
C THR A 151 -12.58 0.02 -15.48
N ARG A 152 -11.27 0.23 -15.30
CA ARG A 152 -10.42 1.13 -16.12
C ARG A 152 -10.90 2.59 -16.10
N THR A 153 -11.42 3.02 -14.97
CA THR A 153 -11.90 4.40 -14.77
C THR A 153 -10.96 5.16 -13.85
N THR A 154 -10.79 6.45 -14.13
CA THR A 154 -9.99 7.37 -13.30
C THR A 154 -10.83 8.60 -13.00
N SER A 155 -10.73 9.14 -11.78
CA SER A 155 -11.41 10.38 -11.42
C SER A 155 -10.81 11.59 -12.15
N PRO A 156 -11.54 12.71 -12.20
CA PRO A 156 -10.93 14.03 -12.32
C PRO A 156 -9.90 14.27 -11.21
N ILE A 157 -9.14 15.36 -11.32
CA ILE A 157 -8.26 15.80 -10.23
C ILE A 157 -9.11 16.16 -9.01
N LEU A 158 -8.69 15.68 -7.84
CA LEU A 158 -9.30 15.91 -6.54
C LEU A 158 -8.29 16.59 -5.61
N GLY A 159 -8.80 17.36 -4.66
CA GLY A 159 -8.13 17.59 -3.39
C GLY A 159 -6.87 18.44 -3.45
N ASN A 160 -6.84 19.53 -4.21
CA ASN A 160 -5.63 20.32 -4.34
C ASN A 160 -5.10 20.79 -2.97
N PHE A 161 -3.81 20.57 -2.74
CA PHE A 161 -3.17 20.77 -1.44
C PHE A 161 -1.89 21.59 -1.60
N PHE A 162 -2.05 22.90 -1.39
CA PHE A 162 -0.98 23.88 -1.52
C PHE A 162 -0.17 24.01 -0.23
N ILE A 163 1.15 24.02 -0.38
CA ILE A 163 2.10 24.29 0.70
C ILE A 163 3.04 25.38 0.25
N PHE A 164 3.03 26.49 0.97
CA PHE A 164 4.05 27.53 0.82
C PHE A 164 5.34 27.09 1.50
N HIS A 165 6.45 27.15 0.76
CA HIS A 165 7.78 27.12 1.33
C HIS A 165 8.17 28.56 1.64
N ASN A 166 7.93 28.99 2.87
CA ASN A 166 8.49 30.22 3.42
C ASN A 166 10.01 30.08 3.54
N TYR A 167 10.72 30.48 2.48
CA TYR A 167 12.17 30.71 2.56
C TYR A 167 12.45 31.88 3.52
N SER A 168 12.51 31.59 4.82
CA SER A 168 13.14 32.48 5.79
C SER A 168 14.64 32.19 5.81
N PRO A 169 15.51 33.18 5.54
CA PRO A 169 16.96 33.00 5.67
C PRO A 169 17.38 32.62 7.10
N GLU A 170 16.57 32.94 8.11
CA GLU A 170 16.85 32.67 9.52
C GLU A 170 16.47 31.24 9.95
N LYS A 171 15.47 30.63 9.29
CA LYS A 171 14.98 29.26 9.55
C LYS A 171 14.34 28.66 8.29
N PRO A 172 15.11 28.05 7.39
CA PRO A 172 14.61 27.55 6.12
C PRO A 172 13.54 26.45 6.27
N ASP A 173 12.69 26.29 5.26
CA ASP A 173 11.53 25.39 5.34
C ASP A 173 11.86 23.89 5.17
N TRP A 174 13.10 23.52 4.83
CA TRP A 174 13.54 22.12 4.91
C TRP A 174 13.55 21.57 6.35
N PHE A 175 13.36 22.42 7.36
CA PHE A 175 13.15 21.99 8.73
C PHE A 175 11.78 21.30 8.94
N ASP A 176 10.72 21.71 8.25
CA ASP A 176 9.40 21.08 8.35
C ASP A 176 9.26 20.07 7.21
N GLY A 177 9.43 18.77 7.51
CA GLY A 177 9.49 17.69 6.51
C GLY A 177 8.30 17.63 5.54
N TYR A 178 8.41 16.79 4.50
CA TYR A 178 7.34 16.61 3.50
C TYR A 178 6.06 16.07 4.14
N TYR A 179 4.91 16.50 3.61
CA TYR A 179 3.66 15.84 3.95
C TYR A 179 3.68 14.40 3.46
N LYS A 180 3.29 13.51 4.37
CA LYS A 180 2.99 12.12 4.09
C LYS A 180 1.50 11.97 3.91
N PHE A 181 1.12 11.22 2.88
CA PHE A 181 -0.27 10.97 2.57
C PHE A 181 -0.65 9.52 2.90
N SER A 182 -1.89 9.31 3.31
CA SER A 182 -2.45 8.00 3.59
C SER A 182 -3.91 7.97 3.14
N PHE A 183 -4.39 6.81 2.69
CA PHE A 183 -5.68 6.69 2.03
C PHE A 183 -6.51 5.56 2.65
N GLY A 184 -7.79 5.81 2.85
CA GLY A 184 -8.74 4.82 3.36
C GLY A 184 -10.18 5.25 3.13
N CYS A 185 -11.11 4.51 3.71
CA CYS A 185 -12.51 4.93 3.73
C CYS A 185 -13.15 4.79 5.11
N ASP A 186 -14.08 5.69 5.38
CA ASP A 186 -15.08 5.48 6.41
C ASP A 186 -16.16 4.54 5.85
N ASN A 187 -16.20 3.31 6.37
CA ASN A 187 -17.14 2.28 5.93
C ASN A 187 -18.59 2.64 6.27
N SER A 188 -18.83 3.45 7.31
CA SER A 188 -20.18 3.79 7.78
C SER A 188 -20.90 4.70 6.77
N THR A 189 -20.18 5.69 6.24
CA THR A 189 -20.67 6.63 5.24
C THR A 189 -20.28 6.24 3.81
N SER A 190 -19.40 5.24 3.64
CA SER A 190 -18.79 4.88 2.35
C SER A 190 -18.03 6.04 1.70
N THR A 191 -17.44 6.91 2.53
CA THR A 191 -16.66 8.07 2.05
C THR A 191 -15.17 7.76 2.05
N TYR A 192 -14.51 8.07 0.95
CA TYR A 192 -13.06 7.93 0.82
C TYR A 192 -12.36 9.17 1.33
N LYS A 193 -11.27 8.98 2.07
CA LYS A 193 -10.53 10.07 2.70
C LYS A 193 -9.03 9.94 2.45
N VAL A 194 -8.38 11.09 2.31
CA VAL A 194 -6.92 11.22 2.29
C VAL A 194 -6.48 11.97 3.55
N VAL A 195 -5.55 11.41 4.29
CA VAL A 195 -4.93 12.05 5.45
C VAL A 195 -3.55 12.53 5.04
N ALA A 196 -3.29 13.83 5.23
CA ALA A 196 -2.01 14.46 5.05
C ALA A 196 -1.42 14.77 6.43
N ALA A 197 -0.19 14.33 6.70
CA ALA A 197 0.47 14.61 7.95
C ALA A 197 1.93 14.99 7.75
N ARG A 198 2.42 15.95 8.54
CA ARG A 198 3.83 16.26 8.69
C ARG A 198 4.14 16.61 10.14
N TYR A 199 5.42 16.51 10.51
CA TYR A 199 5.87 17.05 11.78
C TYR A 199 6.27 18.52 11.61
N ASN A 200 5.72 19.40 12.43
CA ASN A 200 6.07 20.81 12.48
C ASN A 200 7.11 21.00 13.60
N GLN A 201 8.37 21.26 13.21
CA GLN A 201 9.46 21.42 14.17
C GLN A 201 9.35 22.71 14.98
N ARG A 202 8.62 23.72 14.49
CA ARG A 202 8.45 25.01 15.18
C ARG A 202 7.45 24.89 16.34
N GLU A 203 6.37 24.16 16.10
CA GLU A 203 5.30 23.94 17.08
C GLU A 203 5.51 22.68 17.93
N LEU A 204 6.53 21.88 17.61
CA LEU A 204 6.86 20.61 18.26
C LEU A 204 5.65 19.65 18.33
N ARG A 205 4.88 19.63 17.24
CA ARG A 205 3.70 18.77 17.08
C ARG A 205 3.48 18.42 15.62
N SER A 206 2.72 17.37 15.37
CA SER A 206 2.24 17.09 14.01
C SER A 206 1.16 18.06 13.57
N ASN A 207 1.17 18.40 12.28
CA ASN A 207 0.02 18.98 11.61
C ASN A 207 -0.62 17.89 10.76
N VAL A 208 -1.90 17.63 11.02
CA VAL A 208 -2.68 16.60 10.36
C VAL A 208 -3.91 17.24 9.73
N ARG A 209 -4.12 16.94 8.46
CA ARG A 209 -5.25 17.42 7.67
C ARG A 209 -5.92 16.23 7.01
N ILE A 210 -7.23 16.28 6.86
CA ILE A 210 -8.00 15.24 6.20
C ILE A 210 -8.82 15.86 5.06
N LEU A 211 -8.84 15.15 3.95
CA LEU A 211 -9.64 15.45 2.78
C LEU A 211 -10.71 14.37 2.67
N SER A 212 -11.97 14.78 2.65
CA SER A 212 -13.04 13.90 2.22
C SER A 212 -13.20 14.04 0.71
N LEU A 213 -13.06 12.96 -0.05
CA LEU A 213 -13.11 13.03 -1.52
C LEU A 213 -14.52 13.28 -2.05
N GLY A 214 -15.55 13.06 -1.24
CA GLY A 214 -16.95 13.32 -1.61
C GLY A 214 -17.32 14.80 -1.67
N ASP A 215 -16.83 15.61 -0.73
CA ASP A 215 -17.05 17.07 -0.70
C ASP A 215 -15.84 17.87 -1.19
N ASN A 216 -14.69 17.21 -1.35
CA ASN A 216 -13.44 17.75 -1.85
C ASN A 216 -12.86 18.88 -0.97
N VAL A 217 -13.09 18.82 0.35
CA VAL A 217 -12.64 19.83 1.31
C VAL A 217 -11.54 19.30 2.22
N TRP A 218 -10.44 20.05 2.30
CA TRP A 218 -9.40 19.87 3.33
C TRP A 218 -9.81 20.52 4.64
N ARG A 219 -9.62 19.79 5.73
CA ARG A 219 -9.93 20.23 7.10
C ARG A 219 -8.78 19.83 8.01
N ASP A 220 -8.39 20.74 8.89
CA ASP A 220 -7.44 20.44 9.96
C ASP A 220 -8.12 19.58 11.03
N ILE A 221 -7.40 18.59 11.53
CA ILE A 221 -7.82 17.74 12.65
C ILE A 221 -6.78 17.82 13.77
N GLU A 222 -7.07 17.18 14.89
CA GLU A 222 -6.14 17.13 16.02
C GLU A 222 -4.78 16.55 15.57
N SER A 223 -3.71 17.08 16.16
CA SER A 223 -2.37 16.52 16.03
C SER A 223 -2.36 15.07 16.54
N PHE A 224 -1.41 14.26 16.05
CA PHE A 224 -1.24 12.93 16.61
C PHE A 224 -0.96 13.00 18.12
N PRO A 225 -1.57 12.12 18.93
CA PRO A 225 -1.23 12.02 20.34
C PRO A 225 0.21 11.54 20.54
N VAL A 226 0.69 10.69 19.62
CA VAL A 226 2.08 10.24 19.49
C VAL A 226 2.44 10.23 18.02
N ASP A 227 3.53 10.90 17.65
CA ASP A 227 3.88 11.05 16.24
C ASP A 227 4.36 9.71 15.62
N PRO A 228 3.82 9.35 14.43
CA PRO A 228 4.29 8.22 13.66
C PRO A 228 5.80 8.23 13.39
N ILE A 229 6.39 7.04 13.32
CA ILE A 229 7.80 6.86 12.99
C ILE A 229 8.11 7.52 11.64
N LEU A 230 9.23 8.22 11.60
CA LEU A 230 9.76 8.92 10.43
C LEU A 230 8.87 10.07 9.91
N LEU A 231 7.84 10.52 10.63
CA LEU A 231 6.98 11.64 10.20
C LEU A 231 7.79 12.94 9.95
N ASN A 232 8.90 13.10 10.66
CA ASN A 232 9.85 14.21 10.52
C ASN A 232 10.92 13.99 9.42
N SER A 233 10.90 12.85 8.73
CA SER A 233 11.89 12.55 7.68
C SER A 233 11.72 13.48 6.48
N SER A 234 12.84 13.95 5.94
CA SER A 234 12.89 14.70 4.68
C SER A 234 12.82 13.79 3.45
N SER A 235 12.86 12.46 3.60
CA SER A 235 12.72 11.56 2.46
C SER A 235 11.25 11.31 2.14
N SER A 236 10.91 11.58 0.88
CA SER A 236 9.57 11.34 0.34
C SER A 236 9.34 9.87 -0.06
N GLU A 237 10.40 9.05 -0.06
CA GLU A 237 10.44 7.67 -0.62
C GLU A 237 10.09 6.55 0.37
N LEU A 238 9.68 6.86 1.59
CA LEU A 238 9.41 5.82 2.60
C LEU A 238 7.97 5.31 2.54
N GLY A 239 7.51 4.90 1.35
CA GLY A 239 6.20 4.26 1.15
C GLY A 239 5.98 3.03 2.05
N GLU A 240 7.07 2.48 2.58
CA GLU A 240 7.14 1.28 3.39
C GLU A 240 6.76 1.48 4.88
N TYR A 241 6.74 2.72 5.39
CA TYR A 241 6.26 3.04 6.75
C TYR A 241 4.98 3.89 6.70
N ALA A 242 4.28 3.81 5.57
CA ALA A 242 2.98 4.43 5.40
C ALA A 242 1.94 3.82 6.35
N ALA A 243 0.83 4.52 6.52
CA ALA A 243 -0.30 3.98 7.27
C ALA A 243 -0.78 2.66 6.66
N VAL A 244 -1.19 1.75 7.52
CA VAL A 244 -1.93 0.55 7.14
C VAL A 244 -3.41 0.80 7.36
N TYR A 245 -4.17 0.79 6.26
CA TYR A 245 -5.63 0.85 6.33
C TYR A 245 -6.20 -0.50 6.77
N PHE A 246 -6.98 -0.50 7.85
CA PHE A 246 -7.67 -1.69 8.34
C PHE A 246 -8.91 -1.29 9.14
N SER A 247 -10.05 -1.95 8.89
CA SER A 247 -11.30 -1.73 9.63
C SER A 247 -11.71 -0.25 9.78
N SER A 248 -11.71 0.52 8.69
CA SER A 248 -12.01 1.98 8.69
C SER A 248 -11.03 2.88 9.45
N THR A 249 -9.89 2.34 9.86
CA THR A 249 -8.85 3.09 10.53
C THR A 249 -7.56 3.12 9.70
N LEU A 250 -6.78 4.17 9.87
CA LEU A 250 -5.39 4.21 9.43
C LEU A 250 -4.49 3.98 10.63
N ASN A 251 -3.56 3.03 10.53
CA ASN A 251 -2.73 2.59 11.64
C ASN A 251 -1.26 2.86 11.32
N TRP A 252 -0.54 3.47 12.25
CA TRP A 252 0.89 3.75 12.15
C TRP A 252 1.64 3.18 13.33
N LEU A 253 2.84 2.68 13.09
CA LEU A 253 3.80 2.46 14.17
C LEU A 253 4.37 3.81 14.61
N ALA A 254 4.38 4.05 15.92
CA ALA A 254 4.78 5.31 16.54
C ALA A 254 5.69 5.06 17.75
N ILE A 255 6.43 6.08 18.17
CA ILE A 255 7.34 5.99 19.32
C ILE A 255 6.97 7.09 20.31
N GLN A 256 6.52 6.71 21.50
CA GLN A 256 6.18 7.66 22.55
C GLN A 256 7.43 8.19 23.27
N ASN A 257 7.31 9.41 23.81
CA ASN A 257 8.32 10.07 24.63
C ASN A 257 9.68 10.29 23.93
N LYS A 258 9.72 10.38 22.59
CA LYS A 258 10.94 10.71 21.83
C LYS A 258 10.65 11.62 20.64
N PHE A 259 11.29 12.78 20.61
CA PHE A 259 11.03 13.86 19.63
C PHE A 259 11.82 13.72 18.32
N TYR A 260 12.91 12.96 18.32
CA TYR A 260 13.75 12.74 17.15
C TYR A 260 14.19 11.29 17.04
N TYR A 261 13.74 10.65 15.97
CA TYR A 261 14.13 9.30 15.60
C TYR A 261 14.89 9.32 14.28
N THR A 262 16.15 8.89 14.31
CA THR A 262 16.90 8.44 13.15
C THR A 262 17.23 6.98 13.36
N VAL A 263 17.39 6.22 12.27
CA VAL A 263 17.82 4.81 12.32
C VAL A 263 19.10 4.64 13.15
N SER A 264 19.95 5.66 13.23
CA SER A 264 21.17 5.68 14.04
C SER A 264 20.95 5.69 15.57
N ASN A 265 19.78 6.09 16.07
CA ASN A 265 19.51 6.30 17.50
C ASN A 265 18.51 5.27 18.08
N ILE A 266 18.33 4.13 17.41
CA ILE A 266 17.44 3.04 17.85
C ILE A 266 17.89 2.43 19.19
N LYS A 267 19.17 2.53 19.53
CA LYS A 267 19.76 2.01 20.77
C LYS A 267 19.25 2.70 22.05
N ASP A 268 18.77 3.94 21.95
CA ASP A 268 18.22 4.70 23.09
C ASP A 268 16.70 4.57 23.19
N ILE A 269 16.15 3.45 22.74
CA ILE A 269 14.70 3.19 22.72
C ILE A 269 14.45 1.91 23.49
N THR A 270 13.35 1.91 24.22
CA THR A 270 12.85 0.75 24.97
C THR A 270 11.63 0.18 24.27
N VAL A 271 11.35 -1.11 24.46
CA VAL A 271 10.23 -1.80 23.78
C VAL A 271 8.89 -1.16 24.13
N GLU A 272 8.76 -0.66 25.35
CA GLU A 272 7.57 -0.01 25.91
C GLU A 272 7.28 1.34 25.25
N GLN A 273 8.25 1.92 24.53
CA GLN A 273 8.02 3.16 23.78
C GLN A 273 7.36 2.92 22.43
N PHE A 274 7.35 1.69 21.91
CA PHE A 274 6.67 1.41 20.65
C PHE A 274 5.17 1.24 20.89
N VAL A 275 4.37 1.97 20.12
CA VAL A 275 2.91 1.90 20.15
C VAL A 275 2.37 1.96 18.73
N ILE A 276 1.11 1.59 18.56
CA ILE A 276 0.37 1.82 17.33
C ILE A 276 -0.59 2.98 17.57
N VAL A 277 -0.51 4.01 16.73
CA VAL A 277 -1.51 5.08 16.69
C VAL A 277 -2.48 4.78 15.55
N SER A 278 -3.77 4.85 15.85
CA SER A 278 -4.85 4.51 14.94
C SER A 278 -5.80 5.68 14.82
N LEU A 279 -6.02 6.17 13.61
CA LEU A 279 -7.00 7.22 13.31
C LEU A 279 -8.26 6.58 12.73
N ASP A 280 -9.38 6.74 13.44
CA ASP A 280 -10.70 6.38 12.91
C ASP A 280 -11.12 7.40 11.85
N LEU A 281 -11.38 6.96 10.62
CA LEU A 281 -11.73 7.87 9.53
C LEU A 281 -13.17 8.39 9.61
N GLY A 282 -14.06 7.74 10.36
CA GLY A 282 -15.44 8.17 10.54
C GLY A 282 -15.57 9.24 11.63
N SER A 283 -15.07 8.95 12.83
CA SER A 283 -15.09 9.89 13.96
C SER A 283 -13.96 10.90 13.95
N GLU A 284 -12.88 10.61 13.21
CA GLU A 284 -11.66 11.43 13.14
C GLU A 284 -10.99 11.62 14.50
N THR A 285 -11.06 10.57 15.31
CA THR A 285 -10.44 10.49 16.63
C THR A 285 -9.33 9.45 16.64
N TYR A 286 -8.33 9.67 17.49
CA TYR A 286 -7.21 8.75 17.65
C TYR A 286 -7.45 7.72 18.75
N ASN A 287 -6.99 6.50 18.50
CA ASN A 287 -6.75 5.48 19.50
C ASN A 287 -5.25 5.13 19.54
N GLN A 288 -4.80 4.61 20.66
CA GLN A 288 -3.45 4.10 20.83
C GLN A 288 -3.52 2.66 21.32
N TYR A 289 -2.67 1.80 20.77
CA TYR A 289 -2.57 0.40 21.16
C TYR A 289 -1.14 0.02 21.50
N LEU A 290 -0.99 -0.75 22.56
CA LEU A 290 0.28 -1.38 22.93
C LEU A 290 0.63 -2.55 21.99
N LEU A 291 1.93 -2.76 21.83
CA LEU A 291 2.48 -3.92 21.12
C LEU A 291 2.35 -5.22 21.95
N PRO A 292 2.50 -6.40 21.32
CA PRO A 292 2.43 -7.67 22.02
C PRO A 292 3.43 -7.77 23.18
N ARG A 293 3.02 -8.36 24.32
CA ARG A 293 3.88 -8.55 25.50
C ARG A 293 5.13 -9.41 25.24
N GLY A 294 5.14 -10.19 24.17
CA GLY A 294 6.30 -10.98 23.75
C GLY A 294 7.34 -10.21 22.93
N PHE A 295 7.14 -8.90 22.72
CA PHE A 295 8.13 -7.99 22.17
C PHE A 295 9.05 -7.51 23.30
N ASP A 296 10.12 -8.27 23.56
CA ASP A 296 10.98 -8.16 24.75
C ASP A 296 12.36 -7.50 24.48
N GLU A 297 12.68 -7.22 23.21
CA GLU A 297 13.90 -6.52 22.82
C GLU A 297 13.66 -5.54 21.68
N VAL A 298 14.41 -4.43 21.67
CA VAL A 298 14.37 -3.49 20.56
C VAL A 298 15.22 -4.02 19.42
N PRO A 299 14.62 -4.26 18.23
CA PRO A 299 15.34 -4.79 17.10
C PRO A 299 16.30 -3.74 16.54
N PRO A 300 17.40 -4.15 15.88
CA PRO A 300 18.29 -3.22 15.18
C PRO A 300 17.61 -2.49 14.00
N VAL A 301 16.59 -3.09 13.40
CA VAL A 301 15.81 -2.52 12.29
C VAL A 301 14.41 -2.18 12.77
N ILE A 302 13.81 -1.13 12.20
CA ILE A 302 12.48 -0.69 12.61
C ILE A 302 11.47 -1.81 12.37
N PRO A 303 10.63 -2.16 13.37
CA PRO A 303 9.53 -3.08 13.17
C PRO A 303 8.53 -2.61 12.11
N THR A 304 7.66 -3.52 11.69
CA THR A 304 6.64 -3.24 10.69
C THR A 304 5.26 -3.62 11.19
N ILE A 305 4.25 -2.93 10.67
CA ILE A 305 2.85 -3.33 10.79
C ILE A 305 2.30 -3.59 9.40
N GLY A 306 1.31 -4.46 9.30
CA GLY A 306 0.66 -4.85 8.05
C GLY A 306 -0.68 -5.52 8.30
N VAL A 307 -1.35 -5.95 7.24
CA VAL A 307 -2.57 -6.76 7.34
C VAL A 307 -2.28 -8.10 6.67
N LEU A 308 -2.50 -9.19 7.40
CA LEU A 308 -2.45 -10.55 6.87
C LEU A 308 -3.78 -11.22 7.16
N GLY A 309 -4.39 -11.79 6.12
CA GLY A 309 -5.77 -12.27 6.20
C GLY A 309 -6.70 -11.14 6.61
N ASP A 310 -7.35 -11.29 7.76
CA ASP A 310 -8.26 -10.31 8.36
C ASP A 310 -7.77 -9.81 9.73
N HIS A 311 -6.44 -9.72 9.90
CA HIS A 311 -5.83 -9.27 11.16
C HIS A 311 -4.76 -8.20 10.93
N LEU A 312 -4.75 -7.19 11.80
CA LEU A 312 -3.58 -6.31 11.94
C LEU A 312 -2.41 -7.11 12.52
N CYS A 313 -1.27 -7.01 11.86
CA CYS A 313 -0.06 -7.74 12.19
C CYS A 313 1.05 -6.80 12.62
N PHE A 314 1.90 -7.30 13.52
CA PHE A 314 3.15 -6.67 13.93
C PHE A 314 4.29 -7.64 13.68
N SER A 315 5.35 -7.19 13.02
CA SER A 315 6.51 -8.03 12.74
C SER A 315 7.85 -7.34 12.97
N TYR A 316 8.83 -8.11 13.42
CA TYR A 316 10.14 -7.59 13.80
C TYR A 316 11.24 -8.64 13.68
N CYS A 317 12.48 -8.16 13.64
CA CYS A 317 13.69 -8.97 13.70
C CYS A 317 13.99 -9.33 15.16
N TYR A 318 14.08 -10.63 15.47
CA TYR A 318 14.40 -11.14 16.80
C TYR A 318 15.79 -11.76 16.81
N LYS A 319 16.64 -11.27 17.71
CA LYS A 319 18.02 -11.68 17.98
C LYS A 319 18.91 -11.70 16.75
N GLU A 320 18.55 -10.92 15.73
CA GLU A 320 19.22 -10.88 14.43
C GLU A 320 19.22 -12.22 13.66
N ILE A 321 18.42 -13.19 14.09
CA ILE A 321 18.40 -14.56 13.55
C ILE A 321 17.02 -15.01 13.09
N ASP A 322 15.98 -14.48 13.71
CA ASP A 322 14.60 -14.87 13.47
C ASP A 322 13.77 -13.65 13.05
N PHE A 323 12.76 -13.89 12.23
CA PHE A 323 11.71 -12.96 11.91
C PHE A 323 10.42 -13.42 12.61
N VAL A 324 9.83 -12.54 13.42
CA VAL A 324 8.65 -12.86 14.24
C VAL A 324 7.47 -12.05 13.73
N ILE A 325 6.30 -12.70 13.64
CA ILE A 325 5.03 -12.10 13.24
C ILE A 325 4.00 -12.39 14.33
N TRP A 326 3.30 -11.35 14.76
CA TRP A 326 2.16 -11.39 15.68
C TRP A 326 0.90 -10.91 14.98
N GLU A 327 -0.24 -11.43 15.40
CA GLU A 327 -1.56 -11.06 14.88
C GLU A 327 -2.47 -10.58 16.02
N MET A 328 -3.15 -9.46 15.79
CA MET A 328 -4.19 -8.95 16.69
C MET A 328 -5.51 -9.62 16.32
N LYS A 329 -5.89 -10.70 17.02
CA LYS A 329 -7.08 -11.50 16.68
C LYS A 329 -8.40 -10.73 16.79
N LYS A 330 -8.45 -9.71 17.63
CA LYS A 330 -9.58 -8.78 17.75
C LYS A 330 -9.04 -7.37 17.68
N PHE A 331 -9.31 -6.69 16.56
CA PHE A 331 -8.84 -5.33 16.35
C PHE A 331 -9.25 -4.41 17.50
N GLY A 332 -8.29 -3.62 18.01
CA GLY A 332 -8.46 -2.71 19.14
C GLY A 332 -8.42 -3.37 20.53
N VAL A 333 -8.24 -4.69 20.63
CA VAL A 333 -8.13 -5.42 21.90
C VAL A 333 -6.69 -5.90 22.07
N GLU A 334 -5.90 -5.21 22.89
CA GLU A 334 -4.46 -5.48 23.07
C GLU A 334 -4.16 -6.90 23.58
N ASP A 335 -4.98 -7.42 24.50
CA ASP A 335 -4.83 -8.78 25.01
C ASP A 335 -5.16 -9.88 23.97
N SER A 336 -5.58 -9.50 22.76
CA SER A 336 -5.84 -10.42 21.65
C SER A 336 -4.62 -10.70 20.76
N TRP A 337 -3.48 -10.07 21.05
CA TRP A 337 -2.22 -10.37 20.35
C TRP A 337 -1.82 -11.84 20.57
N THR A 338 -1.65 -12.56 19.47
CA THR A 338 -1.16 -13.95 19.48
C THR A 338 0.06 -14.09 18.57
N PRO A 339 1.10 -14.87 18.97
CA PRO A 339 2.20 -15.17 18.07
C PRO A 339 1.66 -15.97 16.89
N PHE A 340 2.05 -15.59 15.68
CA PHE A 340 1.65 -16.30 14.47
C PHE A 340 2.78 -17.17 13.93
N LEU A 341 3.88 -16.55 13.49
CA LEU A 341 5.04 -17.25 12.95
C LEU A 341 6.34 -16.72 13.55
N LYS A 342 7.29 -17.63 13.71
CA LYS A 342 8.69 -17.32 14.02
C LYS A 342 9.56 -18.11 13.05
N ILE A 343 10.24 -17.39 12.16
CA ILE A 343 10.91 -17.96 11.00
C ILE A 343 12.37 -17.54 11.03
N SER A 344 13.32 -18.47 10.99
CA SER A 344 14.73 -18.08 10.92
C SER A 344 15.08 -17.46 9.56
N TYR A 345 15.97 -16.47 9.55
CA TYR A 345 16.50 -15.90 8.29
C TYR A 345 17.22 -16.96 7.45
N HIS A 346 17.82 -17.95 8.11
CA HIS A 346 18.40 -19.12 7.43
C HIS A 346 17.34 -19.92 6.66
N ASN A 347 16.18 -20.19 7.28
CA ASN A 347 15.08 -20.88 6.61
C ASN A 347 14.55 -20.05 5.45
N LEU A 348 14.45 -18.73 5.62
CA LEU A 348 14.07 -17.78 4.55
C LEU A 348 15.12 -17.64 3.44
N GLN A 349 16.32 -18.18 3.64
CA GLN A 349 17.48 -18.01 2.76
C GLN A 349 17.82 -16.53 2.53
N VAL A 350 17.63 -15.72 3.58
CA VAL A 350 17.92 -14.28 3.59
C VAL A 350 19.21 -14.05 4.35
N ASN A 351 20.15 -13.31 3.75
CA ASN A 351 21.39 -12.95 4.43
C ASN A 351 21.22 -11.63 5.21
N TYR A 352 20.80 -11.73 6.47
CA TYR A 352 20.70 -10.56 7.35
C TYR A 352 22.05 -10.04 7.86
N ASN A 353 23.12 -10.84 7.78
CA ASN A 353 24.43 -10.51 8.35
C ASN A 353 25.28 -9.67 7.38
N TYR A 354 24.90 -8.41 7.21
CA TYR A 354 25.67 -7.46 6.42
C TYR A 354 26.90 -6.97 7.19
N SER A 355 28.06 -6.99 6.53
CA SER A 355 29.30 -6.42 7.05
C SER A 355 29.28 -4.88 7.11
N ASP A 356 28.34 -4.24 6.42
CA ASP A 356 28.15 -2.78 6.40
C ASP A 356 26.91 -2.41 7.22
N ASP A 357 27.12 -1.71 8.33
CA ASP A 357 26.08 -1.18 9.20
C ASP A 357 25.06 -0.31 8.45
N ARG A 358 25.49 0.43 7.41
CA ARG A 358 24.58 1.25 6.59
C ARG A 358 23.55 0.38 5.88
N ILE A 359 23.93 -0.82 5.47
CA ILE A 359 23.04 -1.77 4.78
C ILE A 359 22.20 -2.52 5.82
N LYS A 360 22.84 -2.96 6.92
CA LYS A 360 22.18 -3.72 7.99
C LYS A 360 20.98 -2.99 8.58
N TYR A 361 21.14 -1.74 9.00
CA TYR A 361 20.07 -0.99 9.67
C TYR A 361 18.96 -0.49 8.73
N HIS A 362 19.16 -0.61 7.40
CA HIS A 362 18.15 -0.31 6.38
C HIS A 362 17.53 -1.59 5.78
N PHE A 363 17.96 -2.76 6.24
CA PHE A 363 17.31 -4.01 5.87
C PHE A 363 15.89 -4.05 6.44
N LYS A 364 14.94 -4.43 5.59
CA LYS A 364 13.55 -4.58 5.96
C LYS A 364 13.00 -5.85 5.35
N LEU A 365 12.22 -6.60 6.13
CA LEU A 365 11.45 -7.75 5.67
C LEU A 365 9.98 -7.46 6.01
N VAL A 366 9.11 -7.53 5.01
CA VAL A 366 7.69 -7.19 5.14
C VAL A 366 6.84 -8.39 4.75
N PRO A 367 5.92 -8.85 5.61
CA PRO A 367 4.94 -9.84 5.22
C PRO A 367 3.84 -9.14 4.40
N MET A 368 3.72 -9.55 3.15
CA MET A 368 2.89 -8.87 2.15
C MET A 368 1.50 -9.49 2.03
N PHE A 369 1.41 -10.81 2.12
CA PHE A 369 0.15 -11.51 1.96
C PHE A 369 0.18 -12.92 2.55
N LEU A 370 -0.94 -13.34 3.11
CA LEU A 370 -1.16 -14.67 3.66
C LEU A 370 -2.12 -15.46 2.76
N TYR A 371 -1.64 -16.52 2.12
CA TYR A 371 -2.47 -17.42 1.34
C TYR A 371 -2.73 -18.70 2.15
N GLU A 372 -3.76 -18.63 3.01
CA GLU A 372 -4.11 -19.69 3.98
C GLU A 372 -4.37 -21.04 3.31
N ASP A 373 -5.03 -21.06 2.15
CA ASP A 373 -5.38 -22.29 1.41
C ASP A 373 -4.18 -23.19 1.07
N ALA A 374 -2.96 -22.62 0.99
CA ALA A 374 -1.73 -23.38 0.72
C ALA A 374 -0.67 -23.22 1.81
N ASP A 375 -1.02 -22.67 2.97
CA ASP A 375 -0.07 -22.39 4.06
C ASP A 375 1.15 -21.58 3.60
N THR A 376 0.92 -20.58 2.74
CA THR A 376 1.97 -19.82 2.05
C THR A 376 1.95 -18.35 2.45
N LEU A 377 3.10 -17.87 2.92
CA LEU A 377 3.36 -16.48 3.26
C LEU A 377 4.21 -15.85 2.16
N ILE A 378 3.76 -14.72 1.64
CA ILE A 378 4.53 -13.92 0.68
C ILE A 378 5.23 -12.81 1.45
N LEU A 379 6.55 -12.76 1.37
CA LEU A 379 7.37 -11.71 1.97
C LEU A 379 8.12 -10.95 0.87
N CYS A 380 8.48 -9.71 1.13
CA CYS A 380 9.50 -9.01 0.35
C CYS A 380 10.55 -8.44 1.30
N ASN A 381 11.77 -8.29 0.81
CA ASN A 381 12.79 -7.53 1.53
C ASN A 381 13.27 -6.35 0.70
N SER A 382 13.83 -5.34 1.38
CA SER A 382 14.25 -4.08 0.76
C SER A 382 15.49 -4.20 -0.13
N GLN A 383 16.12 -5.37 -0.22
CA GLN A 383 17.40 -5.56 -0.91
C GLN A 383 17.34 -6.54 -2.09
N GLU A 384 16.32 -7.38 -2.15
CA GLU A 384 16.06 -8.32 -3.23
C GLU A 384 14.97 -7.78 -4.16
N ARG A 385 15.11 -8.01 -5.47
CA ARG A 385 14.11 -7.66 -6.49
C ARG A 385 13.07 -8.76 -6.70
N GLU A 386 13.02 -9.74 -5.81
CA GLU A 386 12.16 -10.91 -5.89
C GLU A 386 11.31 -10.99 -4.61
N ALA A 387 10.06 -11.42 -4.74
CA ALA A 387 9.27 -11.81 -3.59
C ALA A 387 9.67 -13.21 -3.13
N ILE A 388 9.64 -13.40 -1.81
CA ILE A 388 9.86 -14.66 -1.12
C ILE A 388 8.52 -15.36 -0.96
N ILE A 389 8.41 -16.59 -1.46
CA ILE A 389 7.26 -17.45 -1.26
C ILE A 389 7.64 -18.52 -0.24
N TYR A 390 7.15 -18.38 0.99
CA TYR A 390 7.50 -19.25 2.10
C TYR A 390 6.31 -20.11 2.51
N ASN A 391 6.45 -21.43 2.43
CA ASN A 391 5.47 -22.37 2.97
C ASN A 391 5.84 -22.73 4.41
N TRP A 392 5.03 -22.30 5.38
CA TRP A 392 5.37 -22.47 6.80
C TRP A 392 5.11 -23.88 7.34
N ARG A 393 4.42 -24.76 6.59
CA ARG A 393 4.24 -26.16 7.01
C ARG A 393 5.47 -27.02 6.77
N ASN A 394 6.17 -26.80 5.66
CA ASN A 394 7.32 -27.61 5.26
C ASN A 394 8.63 -26.82 5.18
N ASN A 395 8.62 -25.53 5.52
CA ASN A 395 9.76 -24.61 5.43
C ASN A 395 10.33 -24.45 4.02
N ARG A 396 9.55 -24.74 2.98
CA ARG A 396 9.98 -24.52 1.59
C ARG A 396 10.00 -23.03 1.29
N VAL A 397 11.06 -22.61 0.62
CA VAL A 397 11.25 -21.24 0.16
C VAL A 397 11.47 -21.25 -1.34
N GLU A 398 10.76 -20.36 -2.03
CA GLU A 398 10.92 -20.08 -3.44
C GLU A 398 11.01 -18.56 -3.66
N ARG A 399 11.51 -18.16 -4.84
CA ARG A 399 11.63 -16.76 -5.25
C ARG A 399 10.86 -16.56 -6.56
N THR A 400 10.28 -15.37 -6.71
CA THR A 400 9.60 -15.00 -7.95
C THR A 400 10.60 -14.55 -9.00
N GLY A 401 10.52 -15.07 -10.22
CA GLY A 401 11.21 -14.53 -11.38
C GLY A 401 10.25 -13.74 -12.26
N ALA A 402 10.57 -12.48 -12.57
CA ALA A 402 9.75 -11.66 -13.45
C ALA A 402 10.55 -11.17 -14.66
N THR A 403 9.98 -11.32 -15.86
CA THR A 403 10.46 -10.66 -17.08
C THR A 403 9.48 -9.56 -17.45
N ILE A 404 9.97 -8.33 -17.61
CA ILE A 404 9.12 -7.17 -17.85
C ILE A 404 9.42 -6.59 -19.22
N TYR A 405 8.39 -6.39 -20.02
CA TYR A 405 8.46 -5.73 -21.33
C TYR A 405 7.74 -4.37 -21.24
N TYR A 406 8.46 -3.28 -21.50
CA TYR A 406 7.92 -1.92 -21.50
C TYR A 406 7.96 -1.34 -22.92
N GLY A 407 6.78 -1.05 -23.49
CA GLY A 407 6.68 -0.54 -24.86
C GLY A 407 7.17 -1.51 -25.97
N SER A 408 7.36 -0.95 -27.17
CA SER A 408 7.91 -1.62 -28.36
C SER A 408 9.33 -1.14 -28.73
N PHE A 409 9.95 -0.35 -27.85
CA PHE A 409 11.24 0.27 -28.12
C PHE A 409 12.36 -0.61 -27.58
N THR A 410 13.43 -0.73 -28.35
CA THR A 410 14.61 -1.55 -28.10
C THR A 410 15.60 -0.93 -27.12
N ASP A 411 15.24 0.19 -26.49
CA ASP A 411 16.15 1.10 -25.80
C ASP A 411 16.01 1.03 -24.26
N ASP A 412 15.24 0.05 -23.74
CA ASP A 412 15.16 -0.22 -22.30
C ASP A 412 16.41 -0.97 -21.81
N ILE A 413 17.17 -0.36 -20.90
CA ILE A 413 18.37 -1.00 -20.33
C ILE A 413 17.97 -1.99 -19.22
N ALA A 414 16.99 -1.61 -18.40
CA ALA A 414 16.57 -2.40 -17.25
C ALA A 414 15.12 -2.10 -16.85
N SER A 415 14.33 -3.17 -16.70
CA SER A 415 13.01 -3.13 -16.09
C SER A 415 12.97 -4.08 -14.89
N CYS A 416 12.47 -3.62 -13.74
CA CYS A 416 12.34 -4.48 -12.56
C CYS A 416 11.06 -4.20 -11.76
N ILE A 417 10.67 -5.14 -10.90
CA ILE A 417 9.57 -4.97 -9.96
C ILE A 417 10.15 -4.43 -8.65
N SER A 418 9.59 -3.32 -8.16
CA SER A 418 9.86 -2.80 -6.83
C SER A 418 8.91 -3.45 -5.82
N TRP A 419 9.25 -4.66 -5.38
CA TRP A 419 8.40 -5.44 -4.45
C TRP A 419 8.21 -4.80 -3.09
N SER A 420 9.16 -3.99 -2.61
CA SER A 420 9.01 -3.26 -1.35
C SER A 420 7.95 -2.16 -1.41
N MET A 421 7.62 -1.71 -2.62
CA MET A 421 6.56 -0.73 -2.88
C MET A 421 5.24 -1.37 -3.31
N ALA A 422 5.21 -2.68 -3.53
CA ALA A 422 3.98 -3.39 -3.89
C ALA A 422 2.96 -3.27 -2.76
N LYS A 423 1.66 -3.23 -3.10
CA LYS A 423 0.58 -3.16 -2.10
C LYS A 423 -0.49 -4.20 -2.40
N GLY A 424 -1.08 -4.77 -1.35
CA GLY A 424 -2.29 -5.61 -1.52
C GLY A 424 -3.45 -4.77 -2.05
N CYS A 425 -4.22 -5.32 -2.98
CA CYS A 425 -5.44 -4.72 -3.48
C CYS A 425 -6.46 -5.79 -3.89
N VAL A 426 -7.67 -5.37 -4.22
CA VAL A 426 -8.75 -6.23 -4.68
C VAL A 426 -9.35 -5.64 -5.95
N GLU A 427 -9.74 -6.46 -6.92
CA GLU A 427 -10.55 -5.96 -8.03
C GLU A 427 -11.96 -5.62 -7.54
N SER A 428 -12.51 -4.48 -7.96
CA SER A 428 -13.80 -4.00 -7.45
C SER A 428 -14.68 -3.37 -8.54
N LEU A 429 -15.98 -3.46 -8.34
CA LEU A 429 -17.01 -2.79 -9.15
C LEU A 429 -17.32 -1.35 -8.68
N VAL A 430 -16.67 -0.89 -7.61
CA VAL A 430 -16.88 0.46 -7.06
C VAL A 430 -16.71 1.52 -8.16
N SER A 431 -17.75 2.33 -8.33
CA SER A 431 -17.75 3.49 -9.22
C SER A 431 -16.93 4.62 -8.62
N ILE A 432 -16.22 5.35 -9.48
CA ILE A 432 -15.53 6.60 -9.16
C ILE A 432 -16.41 7.82 -9.53
N CYS A 433 -17.44 7.61 -10.36
CA CYS A 433 -18.39 8.62 -10.81
C CYS A 433 -19.59 8.72 -9.88
#